data_AF-A0A3D0G7R5-F1
#
_entry.id   AF-A0A3D0G7R5-F1
#
_cell.length_a   1.000
_cell.length_b   1.000
_cell.length_c   1.000
_cell.angle_alpha   90.00
_cell.angle_beta   90.00
_cell.angle_gamma   90.00
#
_symmetry.space_group_name_H-M   'P 1'
#
loop_
_entity.id
_entity.type
_entity.pdbx_description
1 polymer ?
#
loop_
_entity_poly.entity_id
_entity_poly.type
_entity_poly.pdbx_seq_one_letter_code
_entity_poly.pdbx_strand_id
1 'polypeptide(L)' 'MQLWLLLGLTRAPETTTVAGQRYYTVEEGDSLAYISILFYKDTSQYSRIYEATGDTIASPSQIRVVQRLLIPG' A
#
# COMPACT_ATOMS: atom_id res chain seq x y z
N MET A 1 16.86 -4.75 -6.68
CA MET A 1 17.64 -3.51 -6.90
C MET A 1 16.82 -2.61 -7.81
N GLN A 2 16.05 -1.69 -7.25
CA GLN A 2 15.20 -0.77 -8.01
C GLN A 2 15.97 0.57 -8.14
N LEU A 3 16.34 0.95 -9.36
CA LEU A 3 17.23 2.06 -9.71
C LEU A 3 16.57 3.46 -9.52
N TRP A 4 15.50 3.57 -8.73
CA TRP A 4 14.63 4.75 -8.67
C TRP A 4 14.92 5.70 -7.50
N LEU A 5 15.83 5.35 -6.58
CA LEU A 5 16.12 6.15 -5.37
C LEU A 5 16.97 7.42 -5.62
N LEU A 6 17.66 7.56 -6.76
CA LEU A 6 18.68 8.60 -6.96
C LEU A 6 18.18 9.94 -7.53
N LEU A 7 16.93 10.05 -7.99
CA LEU A 7 16.48 11.23 -8.76
C LEU A 7 15.39 12.09 -8.12
N GLY A 8 14.88 11.77 -6.93
CA GLY A 8 13.95 12.65 -6.21
C GLY A 8 12.69 13.05 -7.00
N LEU A 9 12.26 12.22 -7.95
CA LEU A 9 10.99 12.36 -8.66
C LEU A 9 9.98 11.51 -7.90
N THR A 10 9.09 12.15 -7.13
CA THR A 10 7.98 11.47 -6.44
C THR A 10 7.13 10.76 -7.50
N ARG A 11 7.35 9.46 -7.70
CA ARG A 11 6.50 8.69 -8.62
C ARG A 11 5.14 8.51 -7.95
N ALA A 12 4.09 8.52 -8.75
CA ALA A 12 2.78 8.03 -8.32
C ALA A 12 2.96 6.62 -7.72
N PRO A 13 2.20 6.24 -6.67
CA PRO A 13 2.36 4.96 -6.00
C PRO A 13 2.34 3.82 -7.01
N GLU A 14 3.46 3.09 -7.10
CA GLU A 14 3.57 1.99 -8.06
C GLU A 14 2.68 0.84 -7.61
N THR A 15 1.81 0.38 -8.52
CA THR A 15 0.93 -0.75 -8.25
C THR A 15 1.12 -1.83 -9.30
N THR A 16 0.95 -3.08 -8.88
CA THR A 16 0.96 -4.24 -9.76
C THR A 16 -0.44 -4.84 -9.81
N THR A 17 -0.94 -5.15 -11.00
CA THR A 17 -2.20 -5.89 -11.14
C THR A 17 -1.91 -7.38 -11.38
N VAL A 18 -2.44 -8.25 -10.53
CA VAL A 18 -2.33 -9.71 -10.66
C VAL A 18 -3.74 -10.29 -10.61
N ALA A 19 -4.13 -11.07 -11.61
CA ALA A 19 -5.48 -11.66 -11.69
C ALA A 19 -6.63 -10.63 -11.50
N GLY A 20 -6.46 -9.41 -12.00
CA GLY A 20 -7.45 -8.33 -11.86
C GLY A 20 -7.45 -7.62 -10.49
N GLN A 21 -6.60 -8.04 -9.56
CA GLN A 21 -6.44 -7.43 -8.25
C GLN A 21 -5.25 -6.47 -8.23
N ARG A 22 -5.44 -5.28 -7.67
CA ARG A 22 -4.40 -4.26 -7.53
C ARG A 22 -3.62 -4.47 -6.24
N TYR A 23 -2.30 -4.47 -6.33
CA TYR A 23 -1.40 -4.56 -5.20
C TYR A 23 -0.50 -3.34 -5.10
N TYR A 24 -0.31 -2.88 -3.88
CA TYR A 24 0.67 -1.85 -3.53
C TYR A 24 1.77 -2.47 -2.67
N THR A 25 3.02 -2.04 -2.87
CA THR A 25 4.15 -2.48 -2.03
C THR A 25 4.47 -1.36 -1.05
N VAL A 26 4.42 -1.66 0.24
CA VAL A 26 4.67 -0.70 1.32
C VAL A 26 6.10 -0.16 1.22
N GLU A 27 6.22 1.15 1.21
CA GLU A 27 7.47 1.89 1.21
C GLU A 27 7.85 2.35 2.63
N GLU A 28 9.07 2.86 2.79
CA GLU A 28 9.52 3.38 4.07
C GLU A 28 8.71 4.63 4.46
N GLY A 29 8.14 4.63 5.67
CA GLY A 29 7.33 5.74 6.18
C GLY A 29 5.83 5.64 5.90
N ASP A 30 5.39 4.62 5.16
CA ASP A 30 3.97 4.40 4.90
C ASP A 30 3.17 4.05 6.15
N SER A 31 1.90 4.43 6.12
CA SER A 31 0.87 3.97 7.05
C SER A 31 -0.38 3.57 6.27
N LEU A 32 -1.23 2.70 6.83
CA LEU A 32 -2.50 2.37 6.19
C LEU A 32 -3.38 3.61 5.97
N ALA A 33 -3.34 4.60 6.87
CA ALA A 33 -4.06 5.86 6.70
C ALA A 33 -3.55 6.66 5.49
N TYR A 34 -2.23 6.77 5.33
CA TYR A 34 -1.62 7.43 4.18
C TYR A 34 -1.97 6.72 2.87
N ILE A 35 -1.82 5.39 2.84
CA ILE A 35 -2.15 4.56 1.69
C ILE A 35 -3.65 4.69 1.35
N SER A 36 -4.53 4.83 2.34
CA SER A 36 -5.97 5.04 2.10
C SER A 36 -6.27 6.39 1.46
N ILE A 37 -5.53 7.44 1.81
CA ILE A 37 -5.61 8.73 1.10
C ILE A 37 -5.17 8.56 -0.35
N LEU A 38 -4.09 7.84 -0.62
CA LEU A 38 -3.56 7.64 -1.97
C LEU A 38 -4.59 6.98 -2.91
N PHE A 39 -5.35 5.99 -2.42
CA PHE A 39 -6.24 5.19 -3.26
C PHE A 39 -7.72 5.57 -3.16
N TYR A 40 -8.18 6.04 -2.01
CA TYR A 40 -9.59 6.33 -1.75
C TYR A 40 -9.87 7.78 -1.40
N LYS A 41 -8.83 8.61 -1.22
CA LYS A 41 -8.93 10.01 -0.77
C LYS A 41 -9.62 10.17 0.59
N ASP A 42 -9.63 9.11 1.39
CA ASP A 42 -10.30 9.05 2.69
C ASP A 42 -9.51 8.12 3.62
N THR A 43 -9.09 8.65 4.77
CA THR A 43 -8.35 7.90 5.77
C THR A 43 -9.18 6.79 6.41
N SER A 44 -10.51 6.92 6.46
CA SER A 44 -11.40 5.94 7.09
C SER A 44 -11.46 4.61 6.34
N GLN A 45 -11.00 4.59 5.08
CA GLN A 45 -10.99 3.40 4.22
C GLN A 45 -9.82 2.43 4.52
N TYR A 46 -9.01 2.71 5.54
CA TYR A 46 -7.91 1.83 5.94
C TYR A 46 -8.36 0.41 6.28
N SER A 47 -9.58 0.26 6.82
CA SER A 47 -10.15 -1.04 7.15
C SER A 47 -10.32 -1.92 5.91
N ARG A 48 -10.65 -1.35 4.75
CA ARG A 48 -10.77 -2.10 3.49
C ARG A 48 -9.45 -2.76 3.09
N ILE A 49 -8.35 -2.02 3.20
CA ILE A 49 -7.00 -2.51 2.88
C ILE A 49 -6.59 -3.60 3.88
N TYR A 50 -6.87 -3.36 5.16
CA TYR A 50 -6.58 -4.30 6.25
C TYR A 50 -7.34 -5.61 6.08
N GLU A 51 -8.66 -5.55 5.91
CA GLU A 51 -9.54 -6.71 5.74
C GLU A 51 -9.20 -7.50 4.46
N ALA A 52 -8.92 -6.80 3.36
CA ALA A 52 -8.60 -7.44 2.09
C ALA A 52 -7.24 -8.15 2.08
N THR A 53 -6.28 -7.68 2.89
CA THR A 53 -4.95 -8.28 2.98
C THR A 53 -4.90 -9.46 3.96
N GLY A 54 -5.97 -9.70 4.75
CA GLY A 54 -6.12 -10.85 5.65
C GLY A 54 -4.96 -11.03 6.66
N ASP A 55 -4.82 -12.23 7.22
CA ASP A 55 -3.88 -12.68 8.30
C ASP A 55 -2.38 -12.29 8.15
N THR A 56 -2.01 -11.56 7.10
CA THR A 56 -0.67 -11.03 6.86
C THR A 56 -0.32 -9.82 7.72
N ILE A 57 -1.30 -9.17 8.37
CA ILE A 57 -1.11 -7.99 9.22
C ILE A 57 -1.71 -8.27 10.60
N ALA A 58 -0.87 -8.33 11.64
CA ALA A 58 -1.30 -8.60 13.01
C ALA A 58 -2.10 -7.44 13.64
N SER A 59 -1.88 -6.21 13.19
CA SER A 59 -2.70 -5.05 13.53
C SER A 59 -2.51 -3.91 12.51
N PRO A 60 -3.47 -2.99 12.36
CA PRO A 60 -3.40 -1.90 11.37
C PRO A 60 -2.15 -1.02 11.43
N SER A 61 -1.46 -0.97 12.58
CA SER A 61 -0.21 -0.21 12.76
C SER A 61 1.06 -0.99 12.43
N GLN A 62 0.97 -2.28 12.06
CA GLN A 62 2.10 -3.19 11.90
C GLN A 62 2.39 -3.60 10.45
N ILE A 63 2.06 -2.75 9.46
CA ILE A 63 2.52 -2.99 8.09
C ILE A 63 4.04 -2.90 8.00
N ARG A 64 4.67 -3.74 7.18
CA ARG A 64 6.13 -3.80 7.02
C ARG A 64 6.54 -3.31 5.64
N VAL A 65 7.70 -2.66 5.55
CA VAL A 65 8.29 -2.29 4.26
C VAL A 65 8.44 -3.55 3.38
N VAL A 66 8.24 -3.41 2.07
CA VAL A 66 8.21 -4.49 1.07
C VAL A 66 6.99 -5.44 1.17
N GLN A 67 6.14 -5.28 2.18
CA GLN A 67 4.88 -6.01 2.24
C GLN A 67 3.96 -5.61 1.09
N ARG A 68 3.30 -6.59 0.47
CA ARG A 68 2.27 -6.34 -0.55
C ARG A 68 0.89 -6.27 0.09
N LEU A 69 0.18 -5.18 -0.15
CA LEU A 69 -1.19 -4.95 0.28
C LEU A 69 -2.14 -5.08 -0.90
N LEU A 70 -3.26 -5.77 -0.69
CA LEU A 70 -4.36 -5.75 -1.65
C LEU A 70 -5.08 -4.41 -1.53
N ILE A 71 -5.30 -3.75 -2.67
CA ILE A 71 -6.07 -2.50 -2.78
C ILE A 71 -7.40 -2.82 -3.47
N PRO A 72 -8.49 -3.03 -2.71
CA PRO A 72 -9.84 -3.17 -3.27
C PRO A 72 -10.26 -1.99 -4.13
N GLY A 73 -11.11 -2.26 -5.12
CA GLY A 73 -11.76 -1.25 -5.95
C GLY A 73 -12.70 -0.33 -5.17
#